data_AF-A0A395LEH0-F1
#
_entry.id   AF-A0A395LEH0-F1
#
_cell.length_a   1.000
_cell.length_b   1.000
_cell.length_c   1.000
_cell.angle_alpha   90.00
_cell.angle_beta   90.00
_cell.angle_gamma   90.00
#
_symmetry.space_group_name_H-M   'P 1'
#
loop_
_entity.id
_entity.type
_entity.pdbx_description
1 polymer ?
#
loop_
_entity_poly.entity_id
_entity_poly.type
_entity_poly.pdbx_seq_one_letter_code
_entity_poly.pdbx_strand_id
1 'polypeptide(L)'
;MVPRVCLSMNPLCLLAGQQCFDYHRSMKEGPDIALIGSLIGDPARANMLTALMGGRALTPTELATHAGITLQTASSHLSKLEAGGLLTQRKQGRHRYYQLAEDEVGLMLENLMGFAASRGMNRHRPGPKDPALRKARVCYNHLAGDYGVRMLDSLIAEKQIEVAGDDLALTDAGQIRIEALGISYASLKNSRRPICRTCLDWSERRSHLAGSLGEALLTLFIDKGWAKRETNSRAIRFTDSGEKAFSDLFPQ
;
A
#
# COMPACT_ATOMS: atom_id res chain seq x y z
N MET A 1 -9.53 -64.72 -46.45
CA MET A 1 -9.69 -64.88 -44.98
C MET A 1 -10.29 -63.58 -44.43
N VAL A 2 -11.02 -63.63 -43.32
CA VAL A 2 -12.00 -62.60 -42.87
C VAL A 2 -11.75 -62.32 -41.37
N PRO A 3 -12.09 -61.16 -40.73
CA PRO A 3 -12.62 -59.85 -41.20
C PRO A 3 -11.82 -58.60 -40.70
N ARG A 4 -12.27 -57.39 -41.06
CA ARG A 4 -12.80 -56.45 -40.04
C ARG A 4 -13.88 -55.51 -40.61
N VAL A 5 -14.99 -55.39 -39.86
CA VAL A 5 -16.34 -54.86 -40.19
C VAL A 5 -16.99 -54.48 -38.84
N CYS A 6 -17.92 -53.53 -38.64
CA CYS A 6 -18.70 -52.59 -39.48
C CYS A 6 -18.30 -51.12 -39.12
N LEU A 7 -18.82 -49.98 -39.64
CA LEU A 7 -20.05 -49.53 -40.33
C LEU A 7 -21.31 -49.26 -39.44
N SER A 8 -22.06 -48.21 -39.79
CA SER A 8 -23.40 -47.80 -39.30
C SER A 8 -23.57 -47.20 -37.88
N MET A 9 -24.55 -46.30 -37.78
CA MET A 9 -25.18 -45.73 -36.57
C MET A 9 -25.87 -46.83 -35.72
N ASN A 10 -26.42 -46.62 -34.51
CA ASN A 10 -27.09 -45.44 -33.90
C ASN A 10 -27.19 -45.68 -32.34
N PRO A 11 -28.18 -45.19 -31.56
CA PRO A 11 -28.70 -43.83 -31.37
C PRO A 11 -28.63 -43.36 -29.89
N LEU A 12 -28.33 -42.09 -29.62
CA LEU A 12 -28.76 -41.43 -28.36
C LEU A 12 -28.77 -39.88 -28.45
N CYS A 13 -29.20 -39.35 -29.60
CA CYS A 13 -29.47 -37.92 -29.77
C CYS A 13 -30.98 -37.64 -29.55
N LEU A 14 -31.38 -37.40 -28.30
CA LEU A 14 -32.64 -36.73 -27.96
C LEU A 14 -32.62 -36.25 -26.48
N LEU A 15 -33.27 -35.12 -26.20
CA LEU A 15 -33.74 -34.70 -24.87
C LEU A 15 -32.71 -34.42 -23.74
N ALA A 16 -31.77 -33.49 -23.98
CA ALA A 16 -31.34 -32.54 -22.94
C ALA A 16 -30.80 -31.25 -23.56
N GLY A 17 -31.34 -30.08 -23.15
CA GLY A 17 -30.95 -28.77 -23.66
C GLY A 17 -29.65 -28.21 -23.10
N GLN A 18 -28.59 -29.01 -23.03
CA GLN A 18 -27.27 -28.51 -22.62
C GLN A 18 -26.61 -27.77 -23.77
N GLN A 19 -26.73 -26.44 -23.76
CA GLN A 19 -25.80 -25.58 -24.48
C GLN A 19 -24.39 -25.94 -24.02
N CYS A 20 -23.58 -26.47 -24.94
CA CYS A 20 -22.14 -26.52 -24.74
C CYS A 20 -21.66 -25.07 -24.78
N PHE A 21 -21.53 -24.45 -23.61
CA PHE A 21 -21.00 -23.09 -23.49
C PHE A 21 -19.53 -23.15 -23.91
N ASP A 22 -19.28 -22.85 -25.18
CA ASP A 22 -17.93 -22.72 -25.72
C ASP A 22 -17.17 -21.68 -24.89
N TYR A 23 -16.33 -22.17 -23.98
CA TYR A 23 -15.42 -21.36 -23.20
C TYR A 23 -14.22 -20.92 -24.06
N HIS A 24 -14.49 -20.58 -25.34
CA HIS A 24 -13.55 -20.06 -26.31
C HIS A 24 -13.23 -18.59 -26.02
N ARG A 25 -12.77 -18.37 -24.78
CA ARG A 25 -11.72 -17.43 -24.42
C ARG A 25 -11.81 -16.11 -25.18
N SER A 26 -12.82 -15.31 -24.83
CA SER A 26 -12.76 -13.87 -25.00
C SER A 26 -11.53 -13.37 -24.25
N MET A 27 -10.42 -13.24 -25.00
CA MET A 27 -9.28 -12.42 -24.64
C MET A 27 -9.79 -10.99 -24.62
N LYS A 28 -10.32 -10.55 -23.47
CA LYS A 28 -10.72 -9.17 -23.27
C LYS A 28 -9.45 -8.33 -23.29
N GLU A 29 -9.24 -7.61 -24.40
CA GLU A 29 -8.08 -6.74 -24.55
C GLU A 29 -8.11 -5.66 -23.45
N GLY A 30 -7.07 -5.65 -22.62
CA GLY A 30 -6.97 -4.82 -21.42
C GLY A 30 -6.08 -5.45 -20.35
N PRO A 31 -5.82 -4.74 -19.23
CA PRO A 31 -5.00 -5.27 -18.15
C PRO A 31 -5.65 -6.47 -17.44
N ASP A 32 -4.89 -7.53 -17.16
CA ASP A 32 -5.38 -8.69 -16.39
C ASP A 32 -5.47 -8.38 -14.89
N ILE A 33 -6.54 -7.68 -14.53
CA ILE A 33 -6.90 -7.40 -13.13
C ILE A 33 -7.27 -8.67 -12.35
N ALA A 34 -7.59 -9.78 -13.02
CA ALA A 34 -7.93 -11.04 -12.36
C ALA A 34 -6.67 -11.74 -11.83
N LEU A 35 -5.56 -11.70 -12.57
CA LEU A 35 -4.25 -12.15 -12.09
C LEU A 35 -3.81 -11.39 -10.84
N ILE A 36 -3.82 -10.05 -10.88
CA ILE A 36 -3.50 -9.20 -9.71
C ILE A 36 -4.46 -9.47 -8.53
N GLY A 37 -5.76 -9.57 -8.80
CA GLY A 37 -6.76 -9.94 -7.80
C GLY A 37 -6.48 -11.30 -7.14
N SER A 38 -6.06 -12.30 -7.91
CA SER A 38 -5.68 -13.64 -7.41
C SER A 38 -4.41 -13.62 -6.55
N LEU A 39 -3.49 -12.71 -6.82
CA LEU A 39 -2.28 -12.52 -6.03
C LEU A 39 -2.57 -11.84 -4.68
N ILE A 40 -3.44 -10.83 -4.66
CA ILE A 40 -3.72 -10.03 -3.44
C ILE A 40 -4.84 -10.65 -2.57
N GLY A 41 -5.81 -11.35 -3.16
CA GLY A 41 -7.01 -11.86 -2.48
C GLY A 41 -6.79 -12.98 -1.45
N ASP A 42 -5.55 -13.42 -1.24
CA ASP A 42 -5.18 -14.44 -0.26
C ASP A 42 -4.81 -13.80 1.09
N PRO A 43 -5.33 -14.30 2.23
CA PRO A 43 -5.09 -13.69 3.54
C PRO A 43 -3.62 -13.55 3.93
N ALA A 44 -2.80 -14.56 3.64
CA ALA A 44 -1.38 -14.55 3.98
C ALA A 44 -0.58 -13.59 3.09
N ARG A 45 -0.84 -13.60 1.77
CA ARG A 45 -0.23 -12.65 0.83
C ARG A 45 -0.62 -11.21 1.14
N ALA A 46 -1.90 -10.95 1.43
CA ALA A 46 -2.36 -9.65 1.89
C ALA A 46 -1.62 -9.19 3.16
N ASN A 47 -1.47 -10.06 4.17
CA ASN A 47 -0.76 -9.72 5.41
C ASN A 47 0.73 -9.39 5.16
N MET A 48 1.41 -10.11 4.28
CA MET A 48 2.81 -9.81 3.88
C MET A 48 2.92 -8.45 3.20
N LEU A 49 2.05 -8.17 2.23
CA LEU A 49 2.01 -6.90 1.51
C LEU A 49 1.73 -5.73 2.49
N THR A 50 0.77 -5.89 3.41
CA THR A 50 0.45 -4.90 4.46
C THR A 50 1.58 -4.70 5.48
N ALA A 51 2.46 -5.68 5.71
CA ALA A 51 3.67 -5.51 6.52
C ALA A 51 4.74 -4.69 5.79
N LEU A 52 4.95 -4.94 4.49
CA LEU A 52 5.93 -4.22 3.66
C LEU A 52 5.55 -2.76 3.39
N MET A 53 4.28 -2.39 3.56
CA MET A 53 3.82 -1.00 3.67
C MET A 53 4.41 -0.23 4.88
N GLY A 54 5.27 -0.83 5.70
CA GLY A 54 6.16 -0.09 6.59
C GLY A 54 7.32 0.64 5.88
N GLY A 55 7.51 0.43 4.57
CA GLY A 55 8.61 1.02 3.80
C GLY A 55 9.99 0.44 4.14
N ARG A 56 10.03 -0.72 4.82
CA ARG A 56 11.24 -1.49 5.14
C ARG A 56 11.23 -2.80 4.35
N ALA A 57 12.40 -3.24 3.89
CA ALA A 57 12.55 -4.59 3.37
C ALA A 57 12.62 -5.60 4.52
N LEU A 58 11.88 -6.71 4.43
CA LEU A 58 11.75 -7.72 5.48
C LEU A 58 12.21 -9.10 5.00
N THR A 59 12.72 -9.93 5.91
CA THR A 59 13.10 -11.32 5.61
C THR A 59 11.87 -12.23 5.47
N PRO A 60 12.00 -13.39 4.78
CA PRO A 60 10.98 -14.43 4.78
C PRO A 60 10.47 -14.86 6.16
N THR A 61 11.32 -14.82 7.19
CA THR A 61 10.94 -15.21 8.56
C THR A 61 10.03 -14.17 9.21
N GLU A 62 10.34 -12.88 9.06
CA GLU A 62 9.47 -11.79 9.55
C GLU A 62 8.13 -11.79 8.80
N LEU A 63 8.16 -12.00 7.49
CA LEU A 63 6.96 -12.07 6.64
C LEU A 63 6.10 -13.31 6.96
N ALA A 64 6.71 -14.46 7.26
CA ALA A 64 6.01 -15.64 7.75
C ALA A 64 5.31 -15.38 9.09
N THR A 65 5.99 -14.70 10.03
CA THR A 65 5.42 -14.27 11.32
C THR A 65 4.25 -13.30 11.14
N HIS A 66 4.39 -12.27 10.30
CA HIS A 66 3.29 -11.32 10.01
C HIS A 66 2.08 -11.98 9.34
N ALA A 67 2.30 -13.04 8.55
CA ALA A 67 1.23 -13.79 7.89
C ALA A 67 0.64 -14.92 8.75
N GLY A 68 1.29 -15.32 9.85
CA GLY A 68 0.84 -16.41 10.73
C GLY A 68 1.04 -17.81 10.12
N ILE A 69 2.08 -18.01 9.31
CA ILE A 69 2.32 -19.26 8.55
C ILE A 69 3.77 -19.76 8.67
N THR A 70 4.03 -20.97 8.16
CA THR A 70 5.39 -21.53 8.11
C THR A 70 6.28 -20.81 7.08
N LEU A 71 7.60 -20.85 7.31
CA LEU A 71 8.61 -20.34 6.37
C LEU A 71 8.56 -21.00 4.97
N GLN A 72 8.18 -22.29 4.91
CA GLN A 72 8.03 -23.01 3.63
C GLN A 72 6.82 -22.47 2.84
N THR A 73 5.67 -22.34 3.50
CA THR A 73 4.46 -21.75 2.89
C THR A 73 4.70 -20.30 2.49
N ALA A 74 5.40 -19.53 3.34
CA ALA A 74 5.79 -18.16 3.04
C ALA A 74 6.68 -18.06 1.80
N SER A 75 7.67 -18.94 1.65
CA SER A 75 8.53 -18.96 0.47
C SER A 75 7.74 -19.17 -0.82
N SER A 76 6.75 -20.07 -0.82
CA SER A 76 5.85 -20.28 -1.97
C SER A 76 5.00 -19.05 -2.30
N HIS A 77 4.53 -18.31 -1.29
CA HIS A 77 3.80 -17.06 -1.49
C HIS A 77 4.68 -15.94 -2.03
N LEU A 78 5.91 -15.78 -1.50
CA LEU A 78 6.85 -14.74 -1.93
C LEU A 78 7.24 -14.93 -3.40
N SER A 79 7.55 -16.15 -3.85
CA SER A 79 7.83 -16.41 -5.26
C SER A 79 6.65 -16.10 -6.19
N LYS A 80 5.40 -16.29 -5.74
CA LYS A 80 4.20 -15.89 -6.52
C LYS A 80 4.05 -14.37 -6.61
N LEU A 81 4.33 -13.65 -5.53
CA LEU A 81 4.26 -12.19 -5.50
C LEU A 81 5.41 -11.52 -6.28
N GLU A 82 6.61 -12.11 -6.26
CA GLU A 82 7.77 -11.68 -7.06
C GLU A 82 7.53 -11.96 -8.56
N ALA A 83 7.08 -13.16 -8.93
CA ALA A 83 6.72 -13.48 -10.31
C ALA A 83 5.54 -12.64 -10.87
N GLY A 84 4.68 -12.13 -9.98
CA GLY A 84 3.61 -11.19 -10.31
C GLY A 84 4.01 -9.71 -10.27
N GLY A 85 5.30 -9.38 -10.10
CA GLY A 85 5.80 -8.00 -10.09
C GLY A 85 5.41 -7.16 -8.87
N LEU A 86 4.80 -7.75 -7.84
CA LEU A 86 4.38 -7.03 -6.63
C LEU A 86 5.53 -6.84 -5.63
N LEU A 87 6.52 -7.73 -5.65
CA LEU A 87 7.71 -7.68 -4.80
C LEU A 87 8.99 -7.66 -5.61
N THR A 88 10.03 -7.03 -5.06
CA THR A 88 11.42 -7.24 -5.50
C THR A 88 12.28 -7.71 -4.33
N GLN A 89 13.22 -8.61 -4.60
CA GLN A 89 14.09 -9.19 -3.59
C GLN A 89 15.51 -8.62 -3.66
N ARG A 90 15.99 -8.04 -2.54
CA ARG A 90 17.38 -7.62 -2.36
C ARG A 90 18.17 -8.66 -1.57
N LYS A 91 19.42 -8.92 -1.97
CA LYS A 91 20.35 -9.81 -1.26
C LYS A 91 21.32 -8.98 -0.42
N GLN A 92 21.38 -9.23 0.88
CA GLN A 92 22.31 -8.56 1.79
C GLN A 92 23.03 -9.61 2.64
N GLY A 93 24.32 -9.82 2.34
CA GLY A 93 25.12 -10.89 2.94
C GLY A 93 24.50 -12.28 2.69
N ARG A 94 24.19 -12.99 3.79
CA ARG A 94 23.56 -14.33 3.76
C ARG A 94 22.03 -14.29 3.65
N HIS A 95 21.40 -13.13 3.86
CA HIS A 95 19.95 -13.02 3.93
C HIS A 95 19.34 -12.42 2.64
N ARG A 96 18.13 -12.88 2.32
CA ARG A 96 17.27 -12.33 1.28
C ARG A 96 16.20 -11.48 1.95
N TYR A 97 16.01 -10.26 1.49
CA TYR A 97 15.01 -9.32 1.96
C TYR A 97 14.05 -9.00 0.82
N TYR A 98 12.76 -8.91 1.12
CA TYR A 98 11.72 -8.55 0.17
C TYR A 98 11.17 -7.17 0.51
N GLN A 99 10.88 -6.38 -0.51
CA GLN A 99 10.19 -5.10 -0.44
C GLN A 99 9.12 -5.06 -1.54
N LEU A 100 8.17 -4.13 -1.46
CA LEU A 100 7.31 -3.84 -2.62
C LEU A 100 8.20 -3.47 -3.81
N ALA A 101 7.83 -3.92 -5.01
CA ALA A 101 8.65 -3.72 -6.21
C ALA A 101 8.88 -2.22 -6.49
N GLU A 102 7.79 -1.46 -6.53
CA GLU A 102 7.74 -0.05 -6.89
C GLU A 102 6.68 0.70 -6.06
N ASP A 103 6.73 2.03 -6.07
CA ASP A 103 5.81 2.89 -5.30
C ASP A 103 4.34 2.70 -5.72
N GLU A 104 4.10 2.40 -6.99
CA GLU A 104 2.77 2.17 -7.55
C GLU A 104 2.09 0.93 -6.93
N VAL A 105 2.87 -0.09 -6.56
CA VAL A 105 2.35 -1.23 -5.79
C VAL A 105 1.90 -0.78 -4.39
N GLY A 106 2.66 0.12 -3.74
CA GLY A 106 2.29 0.72 -2.46
C GLY A 106 0.98 1.50 -2.55
N LEU A 107 0.85 2.37 -3.56
CA LEU A 107 -0.34 3.16 -3.85
C LEU A 107 -1.57 2.30 -4.16
N MET A 108 -1.41 1.24 -4.97
CA MET A 108 -2.48 0.30 -5.29
C MET A 108 -3.01 -0.40 -4.02
N LEU A 109 -2.11 -0.85 -3.13
CA LEU A 109 -2.48 -1.49 -1.87
C LEU A 109 -3.18 -0.51 -0.91
N GLU A 110 -2.68 0.73 -0.84
CA GLU A 110 -3.26 1.84 -0.06
C GLU A 110 -4.70 2.16 -0.52
N ASN A 111 -4.90 2.34 -1.83
CA ASN A 111 -6.21 2.56 -2.43
C ASN A 111 -7.19 1.39 -2.17
N LEU A 112 -6.71 0.15 -2.30
CA LEU A 112 -7.53 -1.04 -2.03
C LEU A 112 -7.91 -1.15 -0.54
N MET A 113 -7.00 -0.82 0.38
CA MET A 113 -7.28 -0.75 1.82
C MET A 113 -8.30 0.34 2.15
N GLY A 114 -8.15 1.55 1.59
CA GLY A 114 -9.11 2.64 1.75
C GLY A 114 -10.50 2.29 1.22
N PHE A 115 -10.58 1.66 0.04
CA PHE A 115 -11.83 1.18 -0.55
C PHE A 115 -12.51 0.10 0.30
N ALA A 116 -11.75 -0.88 0.83
CA ALA A 116 -12.29 -1.88 1.73
C ALA A 116 -12.80 -1.26 3.05
N ALA A 117 -12.02 -0.33 3.62
CA ALA A 117 -12.36 0.33 4.87
C ALA A 117 -13.61 1.22 4.76
N SER A 118 -13.77 1.95 3.65
CA SER A 118 -14.95 2.80 3.41
C SER A 118 -16.24 1.97 3.42
N ARG A 119 -16.23 0.82 2.72
CA ARG A 119 -17.30 -0.20 2.67
C ARG A 119 -17.47 -1.03 3.96
N GLY A 120 -16.68 -0.76 5.01
CA GLY A 120 -16.75 -1.48 6.27
C GLY A 120 -16.14 -2.89 6.26
N MET A 121 -15.51 -3.32 5.16
CA MET A 121 -14.90 -4.65 4.98
C MET A 121 -13.56 -4.80 5.73
N ASN A 122 -13.55 -4.43 7.01
CA ASN A 122 -12.38 -4.47 7.86
C ASN A 122 -12.32 -5.81 8.61
N ARG A 123 -11.16 -6.49 8.59
CA ARG A 123 -10.92 -7.75 9.34
C ARG A 123 -10.98 -7.56 10.87
N HIS A 124 -10.99 -6.31 11.34
CA HIS A 124 -11.27 -5.93 12.73
C HIS A 124 -11.94 -4.55 12.77
N ARG A 125 -12.39 -4.08 13.95
CA ARG A 125 -12.95 -2.73 14.16
C ARG A 125 -12.06 -1.64 13.50
N PRO A 126 -12.61 -0.59 12.87
CA PRO A 126 -11.82 0.42 12.17
C PRO A 126 -10.70 1.03 13.04
N GLY A 127 -9.52 1.14 12.42
CA GLY A 127 -8.29 1.61 13.04
C GLY A 127 -7.57 0.59 13.95
N PRO A 128 -6.23 0.74 14.12
CA PRO A 128 -5.46 -0.06 15.04
C PRO A 128 -6.02 -0.02 16.46
N LYS A 129 -6.11 -1.17 17.14
CA LYS A 129 -6.41 -1.21 18.58
C LYS A 129 -5.36 -0.46 19.40
N ASP A 130 -4.09 -0.67 19.04
CA ASP A 130 -2.93 0.00 19.61
C ASP A 130 -3.02 1.53 19.45
N PRO A 131 -3.01 2.30 20.57
CA PRO A 131 -2.98 3.76 20.54
C PRO A 131 -1.79 4.34 19.77
N ALA A 132 -0.61 3.70 19.77
CA ALA A 132 0.56 4.22 19.07
C ALA A 132 0.35 4.22 17.55
N LEU A 133 -0.12 3.10 16.98
CA LEU A 133 -0.45 2.99 15.56
C LEU A 133 -1.63 3.87 15.10
N ARG A 134 -2.50 4.33 16.03
CA ARG A 134 -3.52 5.36 15.75
C ARG A 134 -2.91 6.77 15.77
N LYS A 135 -2.09 7.09 16.78
CA LYS A 135 -1.47 8.41 16.94
C LYS A 135 -0.57 8.77 15.76
N ALA A 136 0.39 7.90 15.45
CA ALA A 136 1.33 8.12 14.37
C ALA A 136 1.90 6.81 13.82
N ARG A 137 1.87 6.64 12.49
CA ARG A 137 2.43 5.48 11.79
C ARG A 137 2.91 5.84 10.38
N VAL A 138 3.56 4.88 9.73
CA VAL A 138 3.87 4.91 8.30
C VAL A 138 2.72 4.28 7.51
N CYS A 139 2.15 4.99 6.52
CA CYS A 139 1.21 4.34 5.59
C CYS A 139 1.94 3.59 4.47
N TYR A 140 2.94 4.22 3.85
CA TYR A 140 3.91 3.58 2.94
C TYR A 140 5.32 4.15 3.14
N ASN A 141 5.48 5.43 2.81
CA ASN A 141 6.72 6.21 2.95
C ASN A 141 6.52 7.55 3.69
N HIS A 142 5.29 7.89 4.04
CA HIS A 142 4.83 9.16 4.61
C HIS A 142 4.05 8.94 5.92
N LEU A 143 3.80 10.02 6.68
CA LEU A 143 3.16 10.00 8.00
C LEU A 143 1.63 9.83 7.89
N ALA A 144 1.07 9.04 8.82
CA ALA A 144 -0.34 8.65 8.87
C ALA A 144 -0.82 8.43 10.32
N GLY A 145 -2.12 8.19 10.51
CA GLY A 145 -2.80 8.31 11.80
C GLY A 145 -3.17 9.76 12.12
N ASP A 146 -3.59 10.02 13.37
CA ASP A 146 -3.96 11.34 13.89
C ASP A 146 -2.97 12.44 13.48
N TYR A 147 -1.67 12.22 13.68
CA TYR A 147 -0.63 13.20 13.32
C TYR A 147 -0.51 13.40 11.79
N GLY A 148 -0.73 12.35 10.98
CA GLY A 148 -0.71 12.49 9.52
C GLY A 148 -1.88 13.32 8.99
N VAL A 149 -3.06 13.15 9.58
CA VAL A 149 -4.27 13.91 9.24
C VAL A 149 -4.15 15.35 9.73
N ARG A 150 -3.78 15.57 11.01
CA ARG A 150 -3.55 16.90 11.60
C ARG A 150 -2.51 17.71 10.83
N MET A 151 -1.44 17.06 10.35
CA MET A 151 -0.44 17.71 9.50
C MET A 151 -1.05 18.25 8.20
N LEU A 152 -1.94 17.49 7.53
CA LEU A 152 -2.63 17.97 6.33
C LEU A 152 -3.66 19.07 6.67
N ASP A 153 -4.41 18.92 7.76
CA ASP A 153 -5.39 19.91 8.22
C ASP A 153 -4.76 21.29 8.44
N SER A 154 -3.64 21.37 9.18
CA SER A 154 -2.90 22.63 9.40
C SER A 154 -2.36 23.21 8.08
N LEU A 155 -1.78 22.38 7.21
CA LEU A 155 -1.27 22.83 5.90
C LEU A 155 -2.39 23.45 5.03
N ILE A 156 -3.62 22.94 5.11
CA ILE A 156 -4.79 23.50 4.41
C ILE A 156 -5.29 24.77 5.12
N ALA A 157 -5.44 24.75 6.45
CA ALA A 157 -5.92 25.89 7.22
C ALA A 157 -5.01 27.13 7.07
N GLU A 158 -3.70 26.93 7.03
CA GLU A 158 -2.70 27.97 6.81
C GLU A 158 -2.47 28.30 5.31
N LYS A 159 -3.29 27.76 4.40
CA LYS A 159 -3.23 27.98 2.93
C LYS A 159 -1.89 27.64 2.27
N GLN A 160 -1.19 26.66 2.83
CA GLN A 160 0.08 26.14 2.30
C GLN A 160 -0.18 25.00 1.33
N ILE A 161 -1.27 24.26 1.52
CA ILE A 161 -1.85 23.33 0.55
C ILE A 161 -3.27 23.79 0.21
N GLU A 162 -3.62 23.78 -1.07
CA GLU A 162 -4.98 23.96 -1.56
C GLU A 162 -5.56 22.63 -2.04
N VAL A 163 -6.88 22.47 -1.88
CA VAL A 163 -7.63 21.26 -2.27
C VAL A 163 -8.36 21.53 -3.59
N ALA A 164 -8.02 20.78 -4.63
CA ALA A 164 -8.55 20.93 -5.99
C ALA A 164 -9.36 19.68 -6.38
N GLY A 165 -10.57 19.56 -5.82
CA GLY A 165 -11.34 18.31 -5.90
C GLY A 165 -10.73 17.24 -4.99
N ASP A 166 -10.35 16.09 -5.54
CA ASP A 166 -9.63 15.04 -4.81
C ASP A 166 -8.10 15.26 -4.76
N ASP A 167 -7.55 16.22 -5.52
CA ASP A 167 -6.12 16.50 -5.59
C ASP A 167 -5.66 17.59 -4.59
N LEU A 168 -4.36 17.57 -4.26
CA LEU A 168 -3.69 18.56 -3.40
C LEU A 168 -2.64 19.34 -4.20
N ALA A 169 -2.69 20.67 -4.14
CA ALA A 169 -1.68 21.56 -4.70
C ALA A 169 -0.86 22.23 -3.59
N LEU A 170 0.46 22.30 -3.72
CA LEU A 170 1.30 23.12 -2.85
C LEU A 170 1.25 24.58 -3.36
N THR A 171 0.90 25.53 -2.49
CA THR A 171 0.86 26.96 -2.84
C THR A 171 2.25 27.60 -2.76
N ASP A 172 2.41 28.83 -3.26
CA ASP A 172 3.65 29.59 -3.10
C ASP A 172 4.02 29.81 -1.62
N ALA A 173 3.02 30.01 -0.75
CA ALA A 173 3.21 30.09 0.69
C ALA A 173 3.67 28.74 1.29
N GLY A 174 3.14 27.63 0.78
CA GLY A 174 3.62 26.29 1.09
C GLY A 174 5.06 26.06 0.66
N GLN A 175 5.42 26.47 -0.57
CA GLN A 175 6.79 26.39 -1.09
C GLN A 175 7.77 27.15 -0.20
N ILE A 176 7.48 28.41 0.12
CA ILE A 176 8.32 29.25 1.01
C ILE A 176 8.53 28.56 2.36
N ARG A 177 7.47 27.97 2.93
CA ARG A 177 7.53 27.30 4.22
C ARG A 177 8.36 26.02 4.20
N ILE A 178 8.20 25.16 3.17
CA ILE A 178 8.94 23.90 3.14
C ILE A 178 10.45 24.13 2.93
N GLU A 179 10.84 25.14 2.15
CA GLU A 179 12.23 25.58 2.03
C GLU A 179 12.76 26.10 3.38
N ALA A 180 11.96 26.89 4.12
CA ALA A 180 12.32 27.35 5.47
C ALA A 180 12.44 26.23 6.52
N LEU A 181 11.78 25.08 6.30
CA LEU A 181 11.94 23.86 7.10
C LEU A 181 13.19 23.04 6.71
N GLY A 182 13.81 23.34 5.56
CA GLY A 182 14.95 22.64 4.98
C GLY A 182 14.61 21.61 3.89
N ILE A 183 13.39 21.62 3.35
CA ILE A 183 12.93 20.71 2.29
C ILE A 183 12.96 21.45 0.94
N SER A 184 13.94 21.08 0.09
CA SER A 184 14.10 21.70 -1.23
C SER A 184 12.95 21.36 -2.18
N TYR A 185 12.15 22.35 -2.54
CA TYR A 185 11.06 22.25 -3.50
C TYR A 185 11.56 21.90 -4.90
N ALA A 186 12.73 22.41 -5.31
CA ALA A 186 13.37 22.03 -6.57
C ALA A 186 13.63 20.51 -6.65
N SER A 187 14.07 19.91 -5.54
CA SER A 187 14.25 18.45 -5.45
C SER A 187 12.92 17.68 -5.50
N LEU A 188 11.84 18.22 -4.91
CA LEU A 188 10.50 17.62 -5.02
C LEU A 188 9.96 17.70 -6.46
N LYS A 189 10.16 18.83 -7.15
CA LYS A 189 9.73 19.07 -8.55
C LYS A 189 10.42 18.19 -9.58
N ASN A 190 11.66 17.78 -9.30
CA ASN A 190 12.44 16.87 -10.15
C ASN A 190 12.10 15.38 -9.94
N SER A 191 11.21 15.05 -8.99
CA SER A 191 10.72 13.68 -8.82
C SER A 191 9.69 13.29 -9.88
N ARG A 192 9.64 12.01 -10.24
CA ARG A 192 8.52 11.45 -11.02
C ARG A 192 7.24 11.27 -10.20
N ARG A 193 7.32 11.39 -8.87
CA ARG A 193 6.18 11.33 -7.94
C ARG A 193 5.54 12.71 -7.80
N PRO A 194 4.21 12.85 -7.67
CA PRO A 194 3.59 14.14 -7.37
C PRO A 194 4.05 14.66 -6.01
N ILE A 195 4.09 16.00 -5.87
CA ILE A 195 4.60 16.68 -4.68
C ILE A 195 3.66 16.43 -3.48
N CYS A 196 2.39 16.80 -3.65
CA CYS A 196 1.32 16.48 -2.73
C CYS A 196 0.40 15.43 -3.37
N ARG A 197 -0.18 14.56 -2.56
CA ARG A 197 -1.25 13.64 -2.97
C ARG A 197 -2.14 13.33 -1.77
N THR A 198 -3.45 13.32 -1.99
CA THR A 198 -4.43 12.77 -1.06
C THR A 198 -4.24 11.25 -0.97
N CYS A 199 -4.05 10.71 0.23
CA CYS A 199 -4.39 9.31 0.49
C CYS A 199 -5.27 9.18 1.74
N LEU A 200 -6.06 8.10 1.78
CA LEU A 200 -7.14 7.93 2.76
C LEU A 200 -6.66 7.13 3.97
N ASP A 201 -6.62 7.76 5.14
CA ASP A 201 -6.29 7.08 6.38
C ASP A 201 -7.42 6.11 6.76
N TRP A 202 -7.15 4.81 6.75
CA TRP A 202 -8.16 3.79 7.08
C TRP A 202 -8.52 3.70 8.57
N SER A 203 -7.73 4.31 9.47
CA SER A 203 -8.04 4.38 10.90
C SER A 203 -8.88 5.60 11.25
N GLU A 204 -8.50 6.77 10.75
CA GLU A 204 -9.22 8.03 11.03
C GLU A 204 -10.39 8.25 10.05
N ARG A 205 -10.41 7.53 8.91
CA ARG A 205 -11.35 7.71 7.79
C ARG A 205 -11.31 9.13 7.19
N ARG A 206 -10.14 9.77 7.27
CA ARG A 206 -9.84 11.14 6.79
C ARG A 206 -8.58 11.11 5.93
N SER A 207 -8.42 12.11 5.05
CA SER A 207 -7.24 12.20 4.20
C SER A 207 -5.99 12.64 4.97
N HIS A 208 -4.81 12.21 4.50
CA HIS A 208 -3.52 12.71 4.96
C HIS A 208 -2.56 12.89 3.77
N LEU A 209 -1.41 13.53 4.03
CA LEU A 209 -0.49 13.95 2.98
C LEU A 209 0.47 12.83 2.55
N ALA A 210 0.26 12.33 1.33
CA ALA A 210 1.21 11.53 0.57
C ALA A 210 1.91 12.40 -0.52
N GLY A 211 2.64 11.74 -1.41
CA GLY A 211 3.53 12.41 -2.39
C GLY A 211 4.94 12.62 -1.84
N SER A 212 5.82 13.22 -2.64
CA SER A 212 7.22 13.43 -2.25
C SER A 212 7.37 14.40 -1.07
N LEU A 213 6.42 15.31 -0.85
CA LEU A 213 6.40 16.19 0.34
C LEU A 213 6.05 15.41 1.62
N GLY A 214 5.06 14.51 1.60
CA GLY A 214 4.70 13.71 2.77
C GLY A 214 5.81 12.77 3.24
N GLU A 215 6.60 12.27 2.28
CA GLU A 215 7.83 11.49 2.51
C GLU A 215 8.97 12.36 3.06
N ALA A 216 9.18 13.54 2.48
CA ALA A 216 10.19 14.50 2.95
C ALA A 216 9.91 15.02 4.37
N LEU A 217 8.64 15.28 4.72
CA LEU A 217 8.23 15.68 6.07
C LEU A 217 8.44 14.56 7.09
N LEU A 218 8.06 13.31 6.79
CA LEU A 218 8.36 12.18 7.68
C LEU A 218 9.87 11.99 7.87
N THR A 219 10.65 12.20 6.82
CA THR A 219 12.12 12.12 6.86
C THR A 219 12.69 13.23 7.74
N LEU A 220 12.24 14.47 7.56
CA LEU A 220 12.63 15.62 8.39
C LEU A 220 12.38 15.39 9.89
N PHE A 221 11.24 14.80 10.26
CA PHE A 221 10.94 14.50 11.67
C PHE A 221 11.87 13.42 12.25
N ILE A 222 12.30 12.46 11.44
CA ILE A 222 13.24 11.40 11.85
C ILE A 222 14.66 11.98 11.97
N ASP A 223 15.10 12.76 10.99
CA ASP A 223 16.45 13.33 10.94
C ASP A 223 16.68 14.41 12.01
N LYS A 224 15.65 15.19 12.36
CA LYS A 224 15.68 16.08 13.54
C LYS A 224 15.56 15.34 14.88
N GLY A 225 15.41 14.01 14.88
CA GLY A 225 15.28 13.19 16.09
C GLY A 225 13.95 13.35 16.84
N TRP A 226 12.99 14.06 16.26
CA TRP A 226 11.64 14.28 16.80
C TRP A 226 10.78 13.01 16.76
N ALA A 227 11.01 12.16 15.78
CA ALA A 227 10.26 10.94 15.50
C ALA A 227 11.19 9.74 15.28
N LYS A 228 10.75 8.55 15.66
CA LYS A 228 11.49 7.29 15.46
C LYS A 228 10.55 6.17 15.01
N ARG A 229 10.97 5.41 13.99
CA ARG A 229 10.24 4.23 13.48
C ARG A 229 10.44 3.04 14.43
N GLU A 230 9.37 2.59 15.07
CA GLU A 230 9.41 1.45 16.00
C GLU A 230 9.97 0.17 15.37
N THR A 231 10.58 -0.69 16.17
CA THR A 231 11.12 -1.98 15.70
C THR A 231 9.96 -2.96 15.46
N ASN A 232 9.99 -3.68 14.33
CA ASN A 232 8.97 -4.67 13.92
C ASN A 232 7.51 -4.15 13.88
N SER A 233 7.33 -2.83 13.84
CA SER A 233 6.04 -2.15 13.77
C SER A 233 6.06 -1.04 12.71
N ARG A 234 4.86 -0.63 12.29
CA ARG A 234 4.63 0.55 11.43
C ARG A 234 4.50 1.84 12.23
N ALA A 235 4.47 1.77 13.56
CA ALA A 235 4.30 2.93 14.43
C ALA A 235 5.48 3.92 14.35
N ILE A 236 5.16 5.20 14.46
CA ILE A 236 6.10 6.29 14.64
C ILE A 236 5.95 6.78 16.07
N ARG A 237 7.00 6.62 16.88
CA ARG A 237 7.06 7.22 18.22
C ARG A 237 7.69 8.61 18.10
N PHE A 238 6.94 9.64 18.48
CA PHE A 238 7.53 10.96 18.71
C PHE A 238 8.19 11.02 20.09
N THR A 239 9.19 11.88 20.25
CA THR A 239 9.77 12.26 21.55
C THR A 239 9.01 13.45 22.13
N ASP A 240 9.06 13.69 23.44
CA ASP A 240 8.29 14.79 24.06
C ASP A 240 8.61 16.17 23.45
N SER A 241 9.88 16.41 23.13
CA SER A 241 10.32 17.60 22.38
C SER A 241 9.88 17.60 20.92
N GLY A 242 9.79 16.42 20.30
CA GLY A 242 9.25 16.22 18.96
C GLY A 242 7.73 16.42 18.87
N GLU A 243 6.95 16.01 19.88
CA GLU A 243 5.50 16.25 19.96
C GLU A 243 5.18 17.73 20.16
N LYS A 244 6.00 18.43 20.96
CA LYS A 244 5.94 19.88 21.04
C LYS A 244 6.28 20.52 19.70
N ALA A 245 7.45 20.24 19.11
CA ALA A 245 7.88 20.86 17.86
C ALA A 245 6.94 20.55 16.68
N PHE A 246 6.37 19.33 16.64
CA PHE A 246 5.30 18.98 15.70
C PHE A 246 4.04 19.80 15.97
N SER A 247 3.64 20.01 17.23
CA SER A 247 2.45 20.81 17.55
C SER A 247 2.63 22.31 17.31
N ASP A 248 3.84 22.83 17.51
CA ASP A 248 4.22 24.21 17.22
C ASP A 248 4.29 24.47 15.69
N LEU A 249 4.54 23.43 14.87
CA LEU A 249 4.47 23.50 13.41
C LEU A 249 3.09 23.16 12.82
N PHE A 250 2.30 22.32 13.45
CA PHE A 250 1.01 21.87 12.93
C PHE A 250 -0.05 22.05 14.01
N PRO A 251 -0.55 23.28 14.23
CA PRO A 251 -1.67 23.54 15.15
C PRO A 251 -2.92 22.70 14.81
N GLN A 252 -3.88 22.67 15.74
CA GLN A 252 -5.22 22.11 15.51
C GLN A 252 -6.19 23.24 15.11
#